data_AF-A0A522U5U1-F1
#
_entry.id   AF-A0A522U5U1-F1
#
_cell.length_a   1.000
_cell.length_b   1.000
_cell.length_c   1.000
_cell.angle_alpha   90.00
_cell.angle_beta   90.00
_cell.angle_gamma   90.00
#
_symmetry.space_group_name_H-M   'P 1'
#
loop_
_entity.id
_entity.type
_entity.pdbx_description
1 polymer ?
#
loop_
_entity_poly.entity_id
_entity_poly.type
_entity_poly.pdbx_seq_one_letter_code
_entity_poly.pdbx_strand_id
1 'polypeptide(L)'
;MIYSETQILQALRRMNWPRGLVCPDCFSKRVYTIRDKRKIKKYTCQNCLRRFSDISEVVFHKTRIPLVKWLSAFENYLSDSNYTARQLKNDFQISYAAARRMKKKFIEEEKELKNLLKFVL
;
A
#
# COMPACT_ATOMS: atom_id res chain seq x y z
N MET A 1 13.37 -10.74 3.41
CA MET A 1 14.06 -9.44 3.61
C MET A 1 13.16 -8.54 4.44
N ILE A 2 13.70 -7.71 5.36
CA ILE A 2 12.88 -6.89 6.27
C ILE A 2 12.93 -5.43 5.82
N TYR A 3 11.99 -5.00 4.98
CA TYR A 3 11.77 -3.57 4.72
C TYR A 3 10.94 -2.92 5.83
N SER A 4 11.27 -1.69 6.18
CA SER A 4 10.54 -0.88 7.15
C SER A 4 9.29 -0.24 6.55
N GLU A 5 8.31 0.08 7.39
CA GLU A 5 7.10 0.80 6.96
C GLU A 5 7.42 2.14 6.28
N THR A 6 8.50 2.81 6.68
CA THR A 6 8.98 4.05 6.06
C THR A 6 9.45 3.83 4.63
N GLN A 7 10.19 2.75 4.37
CA GLN A 7 10.65 2.40 3.02
C GLN A 7 9.47 2.11 2.10
N ILE A 8 8.46 1.38 2.59
CA ILE A 8 7.24 1.10 1.83
C ILE A 8 6.50 2.40 1.48
N LEU A 9 6.35 3.30 2.45
CA LEU A 9 5.69 4.59 2.21
C LEU A 9 6.47 5.48 1.23
N GLN A 10 7.81 5.47 1.28
CA GLN A 10 8.63 6.17 0.30
C GLN A 10 8.49 5.57 -1.10
N ALA A 11 8.48 4.23 -1.20
CA ALA A 11 8.25 3.52 -2.45
C ALA A 11 6.88 3.85 -3.05
N LEU A 12 5.82 3.84 -2.23
CA LEU A 12 4.47 4.25 -2.63
C LEU A 12 4.44 5.68 -3.17
N ARG A 13 5.11 6.63 -2.51
CA ARG A 13 5.19 8.01 -2.98
C ARG A 13 5.91 8.12 -4.34
N ARG A 14 7.01 7.39 -4.52
CA ARG A 14 7.74 7.35 -5.81
C ARG A 14 6.91 6.73 -6.92
N MET A 15 6.17 5.66 -6.61
CA MET A 15 5.31 4.96 -7.55
C MET A 15 4.10 5.81 -7.96
N ASN A 16 3.41 6.42 -6.99
CA ASN A 16 2.19 7.20 -7.24
C ASN A 16 2.49 8.57 -7.85
N TRP A 17 3.62 9.16 -7.50
CA TRP A 17 3.98 10.53 -7.88
C TRP A 17 5.43 10.65 -8.39
N PRO A 18 5.78 9.95 -9.49
CA PRO A 18 7.15 9.94 -10.02
C PRO A 18 7.62 11.32 -10.49
N ARG A 19 6.68 12.22 -10.81
CA ARG A 19 6.93 13.60 -11.25
C ARG A 19 6.47 14.65 -10.23
N GLY A 20 6.30 14.24 -8.97
CA GLY A 20 5.84 15.10 -7.89
C GLY A 20 4.35 14.93 -7.58
N LEU A 21 3.98 15.41 -6.38
CA LEU A 21 2.65 15.23 -5.78
C LEU A 21 1.56 15.91 -6.62
N VAL A 22 0.57 15.13 -7.03
CA VAL A 22 -0.65 15.60 -7.72
C VAL A 22 -1.90 15.02 -7.08
N CYS A 23 -3.00 15.78 -7.16
CA CYS A 23 -4.30 15.27 -6.74
C CYS A 23 -4.71 14.07 -7.62
N PRO A 24 -5.11 12.93 -7.04
CA PRO A 24 -5.53 11.74 -7.81
C PRO A 24 -6.86 11.92 -8.57
N ASP A 25 -7.57 13.03 -8.34
CA ASP A 25 -8.91 13.28 -8.87
C ASP A 25 -8.92 14.27 -10.02
N CYS A 26 -8.32 15.45 -9.80
CA CYS A 26 -8.28 16.53 -10.77
C CYS A 26 -6.87 16.83 -11.29
N PHE A 27 -5.88 16.01 -10.92
CA PHE A 27 -4.46 16.11 -11.35
C PHE A 27 -3.76 17.44 -11.04
N SER A 28 -4.40 18.33 -10.28
CA SER A 28 -3.80 19.60 -9.87
C SER A 28 -2.54 19.37 -9.01
N LYS A 29 -1.50 20.17 -9.26
CA LYS A 29 -0.30 20.28 -8.42
C LYS A 29 -0.52 21.16 -7.19
N ARG A 30 -1.65 21.86 -7.10
CA ARG A 30 -2.01 22.72 -5.96
C ARG A 30 -2.47 21.86 -4.79
N VAL A 31 -1.53 21.16 -4.16
CA VAL A 31 -1.77 20.24 -3.05
C VAL A 31 -0.89 20.63 -1.88
N TYR A 32 -1.47 20.73 -0.68
CA TYR A 32 -0.69 20.90 0.54
C TYR A 32 -0.69 19.62 1.37
N THR A 33 0.42 19.38 2.05
CA THR A 33 0.54 18.30 3.03
C THR A 33 0.02 18.77 4.37
N ILE A 34 -0.85 17.99 4.99
CA ILE A 34 -1.30 18.22 6.36
C ILE A 34 -0.12 17.89 7.27
N ARG A 35 0.37 18.88 8.02
CA ARG A 35 1.48 18.70 8.96
C ARG A 35 0.95 17.96 10.21
N ASP A 36 1.23 16.67 10.29
CA ASP A 36 1.06 15.88 11.50
C ASP A 36 2.29 14.98 11.74
N LYS A 37 2.37 14.35 12.92
CA LYS A 37 3.48 13.45 13.29
C LYS A 37 3.30 12.02 12.74
N ARG A 38 2.36 11.78 11.82
CA ARG A 38 2.08 10.42 11.32
C ARG A 38 3.06 10.05 10.21
N LYS A 39 3.40 8.75 10.13
CA LYS A 39 4.23 8.22 9.03
C LYS A 39 3.53 8.35 7.67
N ILE A 40 2.24 8.04 7.64
CA ILE A 40 1.35 8.19 6.48
C ILE A 40 0.95 9.66 6.39
N LYS A 41 1.46 10.34 5.37
CA LYS A 41 1.13 11.73 5.10
C LYS A 41 -0.25 11.83 4.49
N LYS A 42 -0.95 12.90 4.88
CA LYS A 42 -2.25 13.29 4.32
C LYS A 42 -2.09 14.57 3.52
N TYR A 43 -2.91 14.68 2.49
CA TYR A 43 -2.86 15.74 1.50
C TYR A 43 -4.26 16.30 1.28
N THR A 44 -4.33 17.58 0.96
CA THR A 44 -5.57 18.22 0.52
C THR A 44 -5.30 18.98 -0.77
N CYS A 45 -6.13 18.71 -1.78
CA CYS A 45 -6.12 19.47 -3.01
C CYS A 45 -6.79 20.83 -2.80
N GLN A 46 -6.16 21.92 -3.26
CA GLN A 46 -6.73 23.26 -3.20
C GLN A 46 -7.72 23.53 -4.34
N ASN A 47 -7.73 22.68 -5.38
CA ASN A 47 -8.60 22.85 -6.54
C ASN A 47 -9.97 22.18 -6.33
N CYS A 48 -10.00 20.89 -5.98
CA CYS A 48 -11.25 20.14 -5.77
C CYS A 48 -11.55 19.81 -4.29
N LEU A 49 -10.73 20.32 -3.35
CA LEU A 49 -10.86 20.08 -1.90
C LEU A 49 -10.78 18.61 -1.45
N ARG A 50 -10.51 17.67 -2.37
CA ARG A 50 -10.34 16.25 -2.05
C ARG A 50 -9.18 16.05 -1.08
N ARG A 51 -9.46 15.26 -0.03
CA ARG A 51 -8.45 14.76 0.91
C ARG A 51 -7.99 13.37 0.49
N PHE A 52 -6.69 13.13 0.51
CA PHE A 52 -6.07 11.84 0.20
C PHE A 52 -4.80 11.63 1.01
N SER A 53 -4.13 10.49 0.86
CA SER A 53 -2.95 10.10 1.65
C SER A 53 -1.99 9.26 0.80
N ASP A 54 -0.83 8.92 1.36
CA ASP A 54 0.14 8.04 0.70
C ASP A 54 -0.44 6.68 0.30
N ILE A 55 -1.46 6.20 1.02
CA ILE A 55 -2.13 4.92 0.79
C ILE A 55 -3.53 5.08 0.18
N SER A 56 -3.85 6.27 -0.33
CA SER A 56 -5.08 6.45 -1.11
C SER A 56 -4.88 5.82 -2.48
N GLU A 57 -5.90 5.09 -2.95
CA GLU A 57 -5.88 4.40 -4.26
C GLU A 57 -4.85 3.27 -4.40
N VAL A 58 -4.36 2.70 -3.28
CA VAL A 58 -3.49 1.50 -3.32
C VAL A 58 -4.14 0.33 -2.59
N VAL A 59 -3.67 -0.89 -2.86
CA VAL A 59 -4.21 -2.16 -2.31
C VAL A 59 -4.42 -2.18 -0.79
N PHE A 60 -3.63 -1.39 -0.06
CA PHE A 60 -3.65 -1.30 1.40
C PHE A 60 -4.72 -0.34 1.95
N HIS A 61 -5.47 0.36 1.09
CA HIS A 61 -6.43 1.34 1.54
C HIS A 61 -7.47 0.70 2.49
N LYS A 62 -7.76 1.38 3.61
CA LYS A 62 -8.69 0.94 4.67
C LYS A 62 -8.32 -0.36 5.40
N THR A 63 -7.10 -0.89 5.23
CA THR A 63 -6.63 -2.02 6.05
C THR A 63 -6.07 -1.54 7.40
N ARG A 64 -6.24 -2.35 8.45
CA ARG A 64 -5.55 -2.17 9.74
C ARG A 64 -4.29 -3.04 9.86
N ILE A 65 -4.03 -3.87 8.85
CA ILE A 65 -2.84 -4.73 8.83
C ILE A 65 -1.63 -3.87 8.42
N PRO A 66 -0.52 -3.91 9.17
CA PRO A 66 0.70 -3.16 8.83
C PRO A 66 1.18 -3.43 7.40
N LEU A 67 1.69 -2.40 6.72
CA LEU A 67 2.18 -2.50 5.34
C LEU A 67 3.28 -3.56 5.18
N VAL A 68 4.15 -3.68 6.19
CA VAL A 68 5.22 -4.68 6.22
C VAL A 68 4.63 -6.09 6.15
N LYS A 69 3.57 -6.38 6.93
CA LYS A 69 2.92 -7.70 6.89
C LYS A 69 2.32 -7.99 5.52
N TRP A 70 1.74 -7.00 4.86
CA TRP A 70 1.18 -7.17 3.52
C TRP A 70 2.25 -7.54 2.49
N LEU A 71 3.36 -6.80 2.45
CA LEU A 71 4.41 -7.09 1.49
C LEU A 71 5.11 -8.41 1.78
N SER A 72 5.38 -8.74 3.06
CA SER A 72 6.00 -10.02 3.41
C SER A 72 5.08 -11.19 3.07
N ALA A 73 3.77 -11.03 3.27
CA ALA A 73 2.79 -12.02 2.85
C ALA A 73 2.72 -12.17 1.33
N PHE A 74 2.89 -11.08 0.58
CA PHE A 74 2.93 -11.11 -0.88
C PHE A 74 4.20 -11.78 -1.40
N GLU A 75 5.37 -11.55 -0.81
CA GLU A 75 6.60 -12.26 -1.16
C GLU A 75 6.47 -13.77 -0.93
N ASN A 76 5.88 -14.20 0.18
CA ASN A 76 5.59 -15.62 0.43
C ASN A 76 4.64 -16.18 -0.64
N TYR A 77 3.60 -15.43 -1.00
CA TYR A 77 2.67 -15.80 -2.06
C TYR A 77 3.33 -15.91 -3.45
N LEU A 78 4.31 -15.05 -3.77
CA LEU A 78 5.07 -15.16 -5.02
C LEU A 78 6.01 -16.35 -5.04
N SER A 79 6.50 -16.78 -3.88
CA SER A 79 7.40 -17.93 -3.74
C SER A 79 6.66 -19.27 -3.81
N ASP A 80 5.37 -19.29 -3.43
CA ASP A 80 4.48 -20.44 -3.52
C ASP A 80 3.10 -20.02 -4.06
N SER A 81 2.84 -20.29 -5.35
CA SER A 81 1.56 -19.93 -5.97
C SER A 81 0.35 -20.64 -5.33
N ASN A 82 0.55 -21.74 -4.60
CA ASN A 82 -0.49 -22.46 -3.88
C ASN A 82 -0.75 -21.92 -2.46
N TYR A 83 -0.04 -20.87 -2.04
CA TYR A 83 -0.11 -20.32 -0.70
C TYR A 83 -1.55 -19.96 -0.29
N THR A 84 -2.06 -20.68 0.69
CA THR A 84 -3.49 -20.69 1.04
C THR A 84 -3.83 -19.56 2.02
N ALA A 85 -5.12 -19.20 2.07
CA ALA A 85 -5.61 -18.27 3.10
C ALA A 85 -5.41 -18.79 4.53
N ARG A 86 -5.31 -20.12 4.72
CA ARG A 86 -5.04 -20.72 6.03
C ARG A 86 -3.56 -20.56 6.42
N GLN A 87 -2.63 -20.72 5.48
CA GLN A 87 -1.21 -20.42 5.70
C GLN A 87 -1.03 -18.92 6.00
N LEU A 88 -1.59 -18.02 5.18
CA LEU A 88 -1.57 -16.58 5.45
C LEU A 88 -2.08 -16.20 6.84
N LYS A 89 -3.19 -16.82 7.28
CA LYS A 89 -3.75 -16.62 8.61
C LYS A 89 -2.73 -16.98 9.71
N ASN A 90 -2.15 -18.17 9.60
CA ASN A 90 -1.25 -18.72 10.61
C ASN A 90 0.08 -17.95 10.65
N ASP A 91 0.69 -17.75 9.49
CA ASP A 91 2.05 -17.17 9.36
C ASP A 91 2.07 -15.69 9.76
N PHE A 92 1.00 -14.95 9.47
CA PHE A 92 0.92 -13.50 9.77
C PHE A 92 0.05 -13.17 10.99
N GLN A 93 -0.52 -14.18 11.64
CA GLN A 93 -1.40 -14.05 12.81
C GLN A 93 -2.54 -13.04 12.57
N ILE A 94 -3.27 -13.22 11.48
CA ILE A 94 -4.44 -12.40 11.11
C ILE A 94 -5.71 -13.24 11.14
N SER A 95 -6.88 -12.60 11.14
CA SER A 95 -8.14 -13.36 11.05
C SER A 95 -8.26 -14.06 9.69
N TYR A 96 -8.95 -15.19 9.64
CA TYR A 96 -9.15 -15.92 8.38
C TYR A 96 -9.88 -15.07 7.33
N ALA A 97 -10.87 -14.27 7.75
CA ALA A 97 -11.55 -13.32 6.87
C ALA A 97 -10.61 -12.24 6.32
N ALA A 98 -9.62 -11.78 7.10
CA ALA A 98 -8.60 -10.87 6.61
C ALA A 98 -7.64 -11.57 5.64
N ALA A 99 -7.20 -12.79 5.94
CA ALA A 99 -6.35 -13.58 5.06
C ALA A 99 -6.99 -13.88 3.70
N ARG A 100 -8.29 -14.21 3.67
CA ARG A 100 -9.04 -14.39 2.41
C ARG A 100 -9.09 -13.10 1.58
N ARG A 101 -9.41 -11.96 2.22
CA ARG A 101 -9.41 -10.66 1.53
C ARG A 101 -8.02 -10.29 1.01
N MET A 102 -6.98 -10.55 1.80
CA MET A 102 -5.59 -10.35 1.42
C MET A 102 -5.20 -11.19 0.19
N LYS A 103 -5.47 -12.50 0.22
CA LYS A 103 -5.21 -13.38 -0.94
C LYS A 103 -5.97 -12.93 -2.19
N LYS A 104 -7.24 -12.53 -2.05
CA LYS A 104 -8.04 -11.99 -3.16
C LYS A 104 -7.37 -10.75 -3.77
N LYS A 105 -6.89 -9.83 -2.94
CA LYS A 105 -6.14 -8.65 -3.37
C LYS A 105 -4.81 -8.97 -4.04
N PHE A 106 -4.10 -10.00 -3.59
CA PHE A 106 -2.88 -10.46 -4.26
C PHE A 106 -3.12 -10.90 -5.70
N ILE A 107 -4.26 -11.53 -5.97
CA ILE A 107 -4.65 -11.95 -7.32
C ILE A 107 -5.12 -10.75 -8.14
N GLU A 108 -5.98 -9.90 -7.59
CA GLU A 108 -6.56 -8.75 -8.31
C GLU A 108 -5.54 -7.65 -8.64
N GLU A 109 -4.56 -7.44 -7.77
CA GLU A 109 -3.62 -6.30 -7.81
C GLU A 109 -2.16 -6.76 -7.88
N GLU A 110 -1.92 -7.99 -8.37
CA GLU A 110 -0.58 -8.61 -8.43
C GLU A 110 0.46 -7.72 -9.11
N LYS A 111 0.09 -7.09 -10.23
CA LYS A 111 0.97 -6.22 -11.02
C LYS A 111 1.40 -4.98 -10.22
N GLU A 112 0.47 -4.36 -9.50
CA GLU A 112 0.76 -3.19 -8.67
C GLU A 112 1.68 -3.57 -7.50
N LEU A 113 1.38 -4.68 -6.83
CA LEU A 113 2.18 -5.20 -5.72
C LEU A 113 3.61 -5.58 -6.17
N LYS A 114 3.76 -6.24 -7.33
CA LYS A 114 5.07 -6.51 -7.92
C LYS A 114 5.82 -5.22 -8.25
N ASN A 115 5.13 -4.21 -8.77
CA ASN A 115 5.75 -2.91 -9.03
C ASN A 115 6.22 -2.25 -7.73
N LEU A 116 5.39 -2.26 -6.69
CA LEU A 116 5.76 -1.75 -5.38
C LEU A 116 7.00 -2.45 -4.82
N LEU A 117 7.09 -3.78 -4.90
CA LEU A 117 8.29 -4.51 -4.47
C LEU A 117 9.55 -4.03 -5.18
N LYS A 118 9.50 -3.73 -6.49
CA LYS A 118 10.62 -3.17 -7.26
C LYS A 118 11.04 -1.76 -6.81
N PHE A 119 10.13 -0.99 -6.20
CA PHE A 119 10.46 0.33 -5.64
C PHE A 119 10.95 0.25 -4.20
N VAL A 120 10.74 -0.87 -3.50
CA VAL A 120 11.17 -1.10 -2.11
C VAL A 120 12.55 -1.74 -2.06
N LEU A 121 12.83 -2.68 -2.97
CA LEU A 121 14.13 -3.33 -3.19
C LEU A 121 15.06 -2.42 -4.00
#